data_AF-A0A1D1XSM0-F1
#
_entry.id   AF-A0A1D1XSM0-F1
#
_cell.length_a   1.000
_cell.length_b   1.000
_cell.length_c   1.000
_cell.angle_alpha   90.00
_cell.angle_beta   90.00
_cell.angle_gamma   90.00
#
_symmetry.space_group_name_H-M   'P 1'
#
loop_
_entity.id
_entity.type
_entity.pdbx_description
1 polymer ?
#
loop_
_entity_poly.entity_id
_entity_poly.type
_entity_poly.pdbx_seq_one_letter_code
_entity_poly.pdbx_strand_id
1 'polypeptide(L)'
;EIHYGTGAMSGFFSQDHVKVGDLIVKNQVFIEATREPSVTFLVGKFDGILGLGFQEISVGNVAPLWYNMVDQSLVKEPVFSFWFNRNAEDEDGGEIVFGGVDPNHYKGNHTYVPVTRKGYWQFDM
;
A
#
# COMPACT_ATOMS: atom_id res chain seq x y z
N GLU A 1 -14.54 -3.49 -12.89
CA GLU A 1 -14.77 -4.35 -11.70
C GLU A 1 -13.42 -4.90 -11.26
N ILE A 2 -13.16 -4.92 -9.97
CA ILE A 2 -11.95 -5.43 -9.32
C ILE A 2 -12.37 -6.61 -8.47
N HIS A 3 -11.64 -7.73 -8.56
CA HIS A 3 -11.80 -8.86 -7.67
C HIS A 3 -10.55 -9.00 -6.80
N TYR A 4 -10.71 -9.15 -5.49
CA TYR A 4 -9.61 -9.36 -4.55
C TYR A 4 -10.06 -10.25 -3.39
N GLY A 5 -9.27 -11.29 -3.10
CA GLY A 5 -9.64 -12.30 -2.11
C GLY A 5 -11.01 -12.92 -2.42
N THR A 6 -11.94 -12.83 -1.48
CA THR A 6 -13.35 -13.24 -1.62
C THR A 6 -14.29 -12.08 -2.01
N GLY A 7 -13.76 -10.87 -2.16
CA GLY A 7 -14.52 -9.66 -2.46
C GLY A 7 -14.50 -9.28 -3.93
N ALA A 8 -15.47 -8.43 -4.29
CA ALA A 8 -15.47 -7.69 -5.53
C ALA A 8 -15.82 -6.24 -5.21
N MET A 9 -15.30 -5.31 -6.02
CA MET A 9 -15.70 -3.91 -6.00
C MET A 9 -15.84 -3.42 -7.45
N SER A 10 -16.80 -2.55 -7.70
CA SER A 10 -16.88 -1.83 -8.98
C SER A 10 -16.95 -0.32 -8.75
N GLY A 11 -16.43 0.38 -9.73
CA GLY A 11 -16.13 1.80 -9.66
C GLY A 11 -15.55 2.29 -10.98
N PHE A 12 -15.12 3.53 -10.99
CA PHE A 12 -14.47 4.15 -12.14
C PHE A 12 -13.19 4.85 -11.69
N PHE A 13 -12.29 5.10 -12.66
CA PHE A 13 -11.05 5.79 -12.38
C PHE A 13 -11.26 7.30 -12.30
N SER A 14 -10.60 7.90 -11.31
CA SER A 14 -10.49 9.34 -11.11
C SER A 14 -9.05 9.70 -10.81
N GLN A 15 -8.72 10.99 -10.90
CA GLN A 15 -7.37 11.49 -10.69
C GLN A 15 -7.39 12.69 -9.76
N ASP A 16 -6.56 12.67 -8.73
CA ASP A 16 -6.39 13.80 -7.81
C ASP A 16 -4.99 13.76 -7.15
N HIS A 17 -4.72 14.71 -6.26
CA HIS A 17 -3.58 14.69 -5.36
C HIS A 17 -3.91 13.87 -4.11
N VAL A 18 -3.03 12.94 -3.75
CA VAL A 18 -3.20 12.12 -2.55
C VAL A 18 -2.13 12.49 -1.54
N LYS A 19 -2.56 12.82 -0.31
CA LYS A 19 -1.65 13.05 0.82
C LYS A 19 -1.52 11.78 1.66
N VAL A 20 -0.29 11.31 1.87
CA VAL A 20 0.03 10.17 2.76
C VAL A 20 1.19 10.57 3.67
N GLY A 21 0.99 10.52 4.98
CA GLY A 21 1.89 11.20 5.92
C GLY A 21 1.98 12.70 5.57
N ASP A 22 3.19 13.22 5.43
CA ASP A 22 3.43 14.59 4.97
C ASP A 22 3.67 14.71 3.45
N LEU A 23 3.62 13.60 2.71
CA LEU A 23 3.91 13.57 1.28
C LEU A 23 2.64 13.83 0.47
N ILE A 24 2.71 14.75 -0.49
CA ILE A 24 1.65 15.01 -1.46
C ILE A 24 2.05 14.40 -2.80
N VAL A 25 1.43 13.27 -3.15
CA VAL A 25 1.61 12.59 -4.44
C VAL A 25 0.66 13.23 -5.44
N LYS A 26 1.20 13.87 -6.47
CA LYS A 26 0.40 14.56 -7.48
C LYS A 26 -0.12 13.59 -8.54
N ASN A 27 -1.27 13.92 -9.12
CA ASN A 27 -1.87 13.24 -10.27
C ASN A 27 -2.05 11.72 -10.09
N GLN A 28 -2.31 11.27 -8.86
CA GLN A 28 -2.56 9.86 -8.57
C GLN A 28 -3.92 9.46 -9.15
N VAL A 29 -3.91 8.45 -10.01
CA VAL A 29 -5.14 7.81 -10.47
C VAL A 29 -5.58 6.76 -9.44
N PHE A 30 -6.82 6.83 -8.98
CA PHE A 30 -7.41 5.87 -8.05
C PHE A 30 -8.83 5.51 -8.50
N ILE A 31 -9.49 4.60 -7.79
CA ILE A 31 -10.82 4.13 -8.16
C ILE A 31 -11.83 4.65 -7.14
N GLU A 32 -12.85 5.35 -7.64
CA GLU A 32 -14.04 5.69 -6.86
C GLU A 32 -14.97 4.47 -6.82
N ALA A 33 -15.05 3.83 -5.66
CA ALA A 33 -15.93 2.70 -5.47
C ALA A 33 -17.40 3.14 -5.50
N THR A 34 -18.21 2.44 -6.30
CA THR A 34 -19.67 2.69 -6.42
C THR A 34 -20.49 1.51 -5.91
N ARG A 35 -19.90 0.31 -5.87
CA ARG A 35 -20.54 -0.90 -5.33
C ARG A 35 -19.49 -1.79 -4.68
N GLU A 36 -19.76 -2.14 -3.42
CA GLU A 36 -18.93 -3.03 -2.61
C GLU A 36 -19.81 -4.09 -1.94
N PRO A 37 -20.07 -5.24 -2.59
CA PRO A 37 -20.93 -6.29 -2.06
C PRO A 37 -20.31 -7.10 -0.90
N SER A 38 -19.04 -6.91 -0.55
CA SER A 38 -18.35 -7.77 0.42
C SER A 38 -18.64 -7.38 1.87
N VAL A 39 -19.03 -8.37 2.69
CA VAL A 39 -19.25 -8.22 4.14
C VAL A 39 -18.01 -7.68 4.86
N THR A 40 -16.81 -7.94 4.33
CA THR A 40 -15.55 -7.42 4.88
C THR A 40 -15.55 -5.90 5.02
N PHE A 41 -16.13 -5.16 4.07
CA PHE A 41 -16.22 -3.69 4.13
C PHE A 41 -17.34 -3.20 5.03
N LEU A 42 -18.33 -4.05 5.34
CA LEU A 42 -19.37 -3.74 6.31
C LEU A 42 -18.83 -3.77 7.76
N VAL A 43 -17.92 -4.70 8.05
CA VAL A 43 -17.39 -4.90 9.42
C VAL A 43 -15.99 -4.32 9.62
N GLY A 44 -15.29 -3.99 8.54
CA GLY A 44 -13.98 -3.36 8.57
C GLY A 44 -14.08 -1.96 9.18
N LYS A 45 -13.07 -1.57 9.96
CA LYS A 45 -12.92 -0.21 10.49
C LYS A 45 -12.16 0.71 9.53
N PHE A 46 -12.03 0.32 8.26
CA PHE A 46 -11.28 1.03 7.22
C PHE A 46 -12.20 1.38 6.06
N ASP A 47 -11.97 2.51 5.42
CA ASP A 47 -12.81 3.01 4.32
C ASP A 47 -12.37 2.48 2.94
N GLY A 48 -11.12 2.03 2.81
CA GLY A 48 -10.58 1.61 1.52
C GLY A 48 -9.22 0.95 1.61
N ILE A 49 -8.61 0.69 0.45
CA ILE A 49 -7.35 -0.03 0.30
C ILE A 49 -6.36 0.81 -0.50
N LEU A 50 -5.14 0.95 0.03
CA LEU A 50 -3.99 1.50 -0.70
C LEU A 50 -3.07 0.34 -1.11
N GLY A 51 -3.00 0.06 -2.42
CA GLY A 51 -2.14 -0.99 -2.96
C GLY A 51 -0.67 -0.56 -3.04
N LEU A 52 0.22 -1.33 -2.39
CA LEU A 52 1.68 -1.15 -2.44
C LEU A 52 2.39 -2.24 -3.25
N GLY A 53 1.64 -2.99 -4.06
CA GLY A 53 2.18 -3.98 -4.99
C GLY A 53 2.76 -3.34 -6.25
N PHE A 54 3.20 -4.19 -7.19
CA PHE A 54 3.72 -3.72 -8.46
C PHE A 54 2.59 -3.41 -9.46
N GLN A 55 2.91 -2.66 -10.51
CA GLN A 55 1.93 -2.22 -11.52
C GLN A 55 1.36 -3.39 -12.34
N GLU A 56 2.08 -4.51 -12.50
CA GLU A 56 1.67 -5.65 -13.33
C GLU A 56 0.35 -6.30 -12.88
N ILE A 57 -0.04 -6.11 -11.63
CA ILE A 57 -1.32 -6.61 -11.07
C ILE A 57 -2.34 -5.48 -10.82
N SER A 58 -2.01 -4.25 -11.22
CA SER A 58 -2.92 -3.10 -11.13
C SER A 58 -4.03 -3.24 -12.17
N VAL A 59 -5.28 -3.21 -11.73
CA VAL A 59 -6.42 -3.17 -12.65
C VAL A 59 -6.34 -1.87 -13.46
N GLY A 60 -6.46 -1.98 -14.79
CA GLY A 60 -6.30 -0.85 -15.70
C GLY A 60 -4.85 -0.43 -15.96
N ASN A 61 -3.86 -1.20 -15.49
CA ASN A 61 -2.43 -0.91 -15.66
C ASN A 61 -2.03 0.50 -15.16
N VAL A 62 -2.69 0.96 -14.08
CA VAL A 62 -2.47 2.27 -13.50
C VAL A 62 -1.25 2.25 -12.59
N ALA A 63 -0.41 3.29 -12.65
CA ALA A 63 0.75 3.47 -11.78
C ALA A 63 0.33 3.48 -10.29
N PRO A 64 0.84 2.55 -9.46
CA PRO A 64 0.59 2.55 -8.03
C PRO A 64 1.13 3.82 -7.35
N LEU A 65 0.55 4.18 -6.22
CA LEU A 65 0.95 5.37 -5.46
C LEU A 65 2.42 5.39 -5.08
N TRP A 66 2.99 4.22 -4.75
CA TRP A 66 4.41 4.08 -4.48
C TRP A 66 5.31 4.45 -5.66
N TYR A 67 4.92 4.11 -6.90
CA TYR A 67 5.69 4.46 -8.10
C TYR A 67 5.71 5.99 -8.27
N ASN A 68 4.54 6.62 -8.15
CA ASN A 68 4.43 8.07 -8.24
C ASN A 68 5.22 8.79 -7.12
N MET A 69 5.30 8.23 -5.90
CA MET A 69 6.16 8.78 -4.84
C MET A 69 7.64 8.77 -5.24
N VAL A 70 8.13 7.65 -5.78
CA VAL A 70 9.53 7.48 -6.20
C VAL A 70 9.83 8.37 -7.42
N ASP A 71 8.97 8.36 -8.43
CA ASP A 71 9.16 9.12 -9.67
C ASP A 71 9.12 10.64 -9.43
N GLN A 72 8.32 11.10 -8.45
CA GLN A 72 8.25 12.50 -8.04
C GLN A 72 9.35 12.88 -7.02
N SER A 73 10.28 11.97 -6.72
CA SER A 73 11.39 12.20 -5.77
C SER A 73 10.94 12.66 -4.38
N LEU A 74 9.80 12.14 -3.90
CA LEU A 74 9.22 12.51 -2.61
C LEU A 74 9.85 11.75 -1.43
N VAL A 75 10.62 10.69 -1.72
CA VAL A 75 11.25 9.82 -0.73
C VAL A 75 12.77 9.82 -0.92
N LYS A 76 13.51 9.68 0.19
CA LYS A 76 14.98 9.67 0.17
C LYS A 76 15.54 8.36 -0.38
N GLU A 77 14.97 7.25 0.05
CA GLU A 77 15.34 5.92 -0.37
C GLU A 77 14.14 5.24 -1.05
N PRO A 78 14.34 4.43 -2.10
CA PRO A 78 13.25 3.71 -2.77
C PRO A 78 12.84 2.46 -1.98
N VAL A 79 12.55 2.62 -0.69
CA VAL A 79 12.06 1.57 0.22
C VAL A 79 10.91 2.08 1.06
N PHE A 80 10.05 1.16 1.50
CA PHE A 80 9.09 1.40 2.58
C PHE A 80 9.15 0.23 3.56
N SER A 81 8.81 0.48 4.83
CA SER A 81 8.84 -0.54 5.88
C SER A 81 7.61 -0.47 6.77
N PHE A 82 7.32 -1.59 7.42
CA PHE A 82 6.22 -1.72 8.36
C PHE A 82 6.73 -2.14 9.73
N TRP A 83 6.14 -1.55 10.76
CA TRP A 83 6.12 -2.09 12.10
C TRP A 83 4.66 -2.31 12.50
N PHE A 84 4.35 -3.48 13.04
CA PHE A 84 3.02 -3.79 13.56
C PHE A 84 3.14 -4.11 15.04
N ASN A 85 2.45 -3.33 15.88
CA ASN A 85 2.34 -3.69 17.28
C ASN A 85 1.46 -4.94 17.42
N ARG A 86 1.93 -5.90 18.21
CA ARG A 86 1.22 -7.15 18.47
C ARG A 86 0.47 -7.11 19.80
N ASN A 87 0.74 -6.10 20.63
CA ASN A 87 0.00 -5.85 21.85
C ASN A 87 -1.26 -5.03 21.53
N ALA A 88 -2.43 -5.66 21.65
CA ALA A 88 -3.70 -5.03 21.31
C ALA A 88 -4.19 -4.02 22.37
N GLU A 89 -3.57 -4.00 23.54
CA GLU A 89 -3.93 -3.09 24.64
C GLU A 89 -3.19 -1.74 24.56
N ASP A 90 -2.15 -1.64 23.72
CA ASP A 90 -1.43 -0.38 23.52
C ASP A 90 -2.20 0.55 22.57
N GLU A 91 -2.00 1.86 22.72
CA GLU A 91 -2.64 2.87 21.87
C GLU A 91 -2.08 2.84 20.43
N ASP A 92 -0.78 2.59 20.27
CA ASP A 92 -0.11 2.54 18.97
C ASP A 92 -0.23 1.15 18.34
N GLY A 93 -1.00 1.06 17.24
CA GLY A 93 -1.20 -0.20 16.51
C GLY A 93 -0.07 -0.57 15.54
N GLY A 94 0.73 0.40 15.09
CA GLY A 94 1.79 0.17 14.12
C GLY A 94 2.25 1.45 13.42
N GLU A 95 3.24 1.29 12.53
CA GLU A 95 3.84 2.37 11.74
C GLU A 95 4.12 1.86 10.32
N ILE A 96 3.95 2.75 9.34
CA ILE A 96 4.52 2.60 8.00
C ILE A 96 5.45 3.78 7.72
N VAL A 97 6.66 3.49 7.24
CA VAL A 97 7.64 4.50 6.84
C VAL A 97 7.80 4.44 5.33
N PHE A 98 7.56 5.56 4.64
CA PHE A 98 7.91 5.73 3.23
C PHE A 98 9.25 6.43 3.13
N GLY A 99 10.21 5.81 2.45
CA GLY A 99 11.52 6.40 2.19
C GLY A 99 12.61 6.07 3.20
N GLY A 100 12.44 5.01 4.00
CA GLY A 100 13.42 4.58 5.00
C GLY A 100 12.89 3.46 5.89
N VAL A 101 13.56 3.26 7.03
CA VAL A 101 13.22 2.29 8.07
C VAL A 101 13.45 2.94 9.45
N ASP A 102 12.51 2.80 10.39
CA ASP A 102 12.71 3.28 11.76
C ASP A 102 13.56 2.28 12.58
N PRO A 103 14.79 2.65 13.03
CA PRO A 103 15.63 1.80 13.86
C PRO A 103 15.05 1.49 15.26
N ASN A 104 14.07 2.23 15.74
CA ASN A 104 13.42 1.97 17.03
C ASN A 104 12.60 0.67 17.02
N HIS A 105 12.16 0.23 15.83
CA HIS A 105 11.18 -0.83 15.66
C HIS A 105 11.76 -2.20 15.25
N TYR A 106 13.10 -2.34 15.21
CA TYR A 106 13.76 -3.63 14.96
C TYR A 106 15.04 -3.81 15.77
N LYS A 107 15.56 -5.05 15.81
CA LYS A 107 16.85 -5.38 16.44
C LYS A 107 17.66 -6.25 15.49
N GLY A 108 18.98 -6.06 15.49
CA GLY A 108 19.88 -6.80 14.61
C GLY A 108 19.78 -6.33 13.16
N ASN A 109 20.09 -7.23 12.22
CA ASN A 109 20.13 -6.94 10.78
C ASN A 109 18.97 -7.60 10.05
N HIS A 110 18.45 -6.92 9.01
CA HIS A 110 17.50 -7.51 8.08
C HIS A 110 18.16 -8.57 7.20
N THR A 111 17.43 -9.64 6.92
CA THR A 111 17.81 -10.61 5.88
C THR A 111 17.04 -10.27 4.62
N TYR A 112 17.75 -9.93 3.54
CA TYR A 112 17.16 -9.57 2.26
C TYR A 112 17.16 -10.77 1.31
N VAL A 113 16.05 -10.93 0.59
CA VAL A 113 15.87 -11.93 -0.45
C VAL A 113 15.38 -11.25 -1.73
N PRO A 114 15.81 -11.71 -2.91
CA PRO A 114 15.39 -11.09 -4.17
C PRO A 114 13.92 -11.40 -4.47
N VAL A 115 13.26 -10.45 -5.13
CA VAL A 115 11.90 -10.67 -5.67
C VAL A 115 11.98 -11.64 -6.85
N THR A 116 11.20 -12.71 -6.81
CA THR A 116 11.22 -13.77 -7.85
C THR A 116 10.19 -13.55 -8.96
N ARG A 117 9.10 -12.84 -8.67
CA ARG A 117 8.08 -12.48 -9.67
C ARG A 117 7.53 -11.08 -9.41
N LYS A 118 7.78 -10.15 -10.35
CA LYS A 118 7.17 -8.82 -10.32
C LYS A 118 5.66 -8.89 -10.55
N GLY A 119 4.94 -8.06 -9.82
CA GLY A 119 3.50 -8.16 -9.55
C GLY A 119 3.26 -8.16 -8.05
N TYR A 120 3.87 -9.13 -7.36
CA TYR A 120 3.79 -9.30 -5.91
C TYR A 120 5.15 -9.06 -5.26
N TRP A 121 5.16 -8.78 -3.95
CA TRP A 121 6.36 -8.89 -3.13
C TRP A 121 6.65 -10.36 -2.83
N GLN A 122 6.95 -11.14 -3.87
CA GLN A 122 7.15 -12.59 -3.82
C GLN A 122 8.64 -12.94 -3.79
N PHE A 123 9.02 -13.90 -2.96
CA PHE A 123 10.38 -14.45 -2.85
C PHE A 123 10.32 -15.97 -2.58
N ASP A 124 11.44 -16.66 -2.78
CA ASP A 124 11.57 -18.09 -2.47
C ASP A 124 11.85 -18.28 -0.97
N MET A 125 11.16 -19.24 -0.34
CA MET A 125 11.28 -19.57 1.08
C MET A 125 12.25 -20.72 1.32
#